data_AF-A0A484ZUJ5-F1
#
_entry.id   AF-A0A484ZUJ5-F1
#
_cell.length_a   1.000
_cell.length_b   1.000
_cell.length_c   1.000
_cell.angle_alpha   90.00
_cell.angle_beta   90.00
_cell.angle_gamma   90.00
#
_symmetry.space_group_name_H-M   'P 1'
#
loop_
_entity.id
_entity.type
_entity.pdbx_description
1 polymer ?
#
loop_
_entity_poly.entity_id
_entity_poly.type
_entity_poly.pdbx_seq_one_letter_code
_entity_poly.pdbx_strand_id
1 'polypeptide(L)'
;MCGIVGIVGFTPVNQSIYDALTVLQHRGQDAAGIVTIDANNCFRLRKANGLVKDVFEMRHMQRLQGNMGIGHVRYPTAGGSTASEAQPFYVNSPYGITLAHNGNLTNAHELKKKIFEVAAAISIPLLIPKFY
;
A
#
# COMPACT_ATOMS: atom_id res chain seq x y z
N MET A 1 -2.53 10.09 -12.76
CA MET A 1 -1.31 9.56 -12.10
C MET A 1 -1.59 9.47 -10.61
N CYS A 2 -1.32 8.34 -9.94
CA CYS A 2 -1.64 8.05 -8.54
C CYS A 2 -1.27 9.15 -7.51
N GLY A 3 -1.83 9.09 -6.30
CA GLY A 3 -1.45 9.94 -5.18
C GLY A 3 -0.79 9.13 -4.07
N ILE A 4 0.22 9.69 -3.40
CA ILE A 4 0.85 9.10 -2.22
C ILE A 4 0.90 10.13 -1.09
N VAL A 5 0.79 9.64 0.15
CA VAL A 5 1.01 10.43 1.36
C VAL A 5 1.74 9.57 2.39
N GLY A 6 2.59 10.18 3.20
CA GLY A 6 3.21 9.56 4.36
C GLY A 6 3.22 10.54 5.52
N ILE A 7 2.88 10.08 6.72
CA ILE A 7 2.86 10.90 7.93
C ILE A 7 3.59 10.14 9.03
N VAL A 8 4.54 10.82 9.67
CA VAL A 8 5.18 10.42 10.91
C VAL A 8 4.83 11.48 11.94
N GLY A 9 4.06 11.13 12.95
CA GLY A 9 3.56 12.06 13.96
C GLY A 9 3.79 11.57 15.38
N PHE A 10 3.37 12.41 16.33
CA PHE A 10 3.31 12.08 17.76
C PHE A 10 1.91 11.66 18.22
N THR A 11 0.92 11.77 17.34
CA THR A 11 -0.49 11.43 17.57
C THR A 11 -1.01 10.50 16.46
N PRO A 12 -2.18 9.86 16.62
CA PRO A 12 -2.74 8.99 15.59
C PRO A 12 -2.86 9.69 14.23
N VAL A 13 -2.44 9.01 13.15
CA VAL A 13 -2.33 9.63 11.81
C VAL A 13 -3.40 9.18 10.82
N ASN A 14 -4.24 8.21 11.17
CA ASN A 14 -5.23 7.62 10.26
C ASN A 14 -6.16 8.66 9.61
N GLN A 15 -6.74 9.57 10.39
CA GLN A 15 -7.63 10.62 9.88
C GLN A 15 -6.87 11.60 9.00
N SER A 16 -5.69 12.05 9.42
CA SER A 16 -4.86 12.97 8.62
C SER A 16 -4.45 12.37 7.28
N ILE A 17 -4.15 11.07 7.23
CA ILE A 17 -3.89 10.35 5.98
C ILE A 17 -5.16 10.30 5.11
N TYR A 18 -6.32 9.95 5.68
CA TYR A 18 -7.60 9.93 4.96
C TYR A 18 -7.94 11.30 4.35
N ASP A 19 -7.78 12.38 5.13
CA ASP A 19 -8.06 13.75 4.69
C ASP A 19 -7.12 14.16 3.54
N ALA A 20 -5.82 13.86 3.68
CA ALA A 20 -4.83 14.10 2.64
C ALA A 20 -5.15 13.32 1.36
N LEU A 21 -5.54 12.05 1.47
CA LEU A 21 -5.95 11.26 0.31
C LEU A 21 -7.21 11.80 -0.36
N THR A 22 -8.14 12.38 0.39
CA THR A 22 -9.34 13.02 -0.16
C THR A 22 -8.97 14.25 -1.00
N VAL A 23 -8.02 15.07 -0.55
CA VAL A 23 -7.49 16.19 -1.35
C VAL A 23 -6.73 15.69 -2.58
N LEU A 24 -6.01 14.58 -2.44
CA LEU A 24 -5.30 13.92 -3.55
C LEU A 24 -6.20 13.05 -4.44
N GLN A 25 -7.52 12.97 -4.20
CA GLN A 25 -8.44 12.07 -4.92
C GLN A 25 -8.43 12.30 -6.44
N HIS A 26 -8.18 13.53 -6.88
CA HIS A 26 -8.04 13.88 -8.30
C HIS A 26 -6.89 13.14 -9.00
N ARG A 27 -5.93 12.60 -8.24
CA ARG A 27 -4.81 11.81 -8.75
C ARG A 27 -5.19 10.36 -9.04
N GLY A 28 -6.23 9.82 -8.43
CA GLY A 28 -6.65 8.44 -8.68
C GLY A 28 -7.99 8.12 -8.03
N GLN A 29 -8.91 7.50 -8.76
CA GLN A 29 -10.29 7.23 -8.32
C GLN A 29 -10.66 5.74 -8.34
N ASP A 30 -9.72 4.89 -8.75
CA ASP A 30 -9.97 3.46 -9.00
C ASP A 30 -9.79 2.60 -7.74
N ALA A 31 -8.87 2.99 -6.85
CA ALA A 31 -8.67 2.33 -5.57
C ALA A 31 -8.03 3.27 -4.56
N ALA A 32 -8.18 2.95 -3.27
CA ALA A 32 -7.48 3.62 -2.19
C ALA A 32 -6.95 2.62 -1.16
N GLY A 33 -5.89 3.00 -0.44
CA GLY A 33 -5.33 2.18 0.64
C GLY A 33 -4.56 3.01 1.66
N ILE A 34 -4.64 2.59 2.92
CA ILE A 34 -3.89 3.14 4.06
C ILE A 34 -3.29 1.98 4.84
N VAL A 35 -2.03 2.13 5.20
CA VAL A 35 -1.35 1.26 6.17
C VAL A 35 -0.76 2.11 7.28
N THR A 36 -0.94 1.68 8.52
CA THR A 36 -0.31 2.29 9.71
C THR A 36 0.51 1.23 10.47
N ILE A 37 1.43 1.70 11.32
CA ILE A 37 2.17 0.86 12.27
C ILE A 37 1.60 1.13 13.67
N ASP A 38 1.04 0.11 14.30
CA ASP A 38 0.46 0.22 15.64
C ASP A 38 1.51 0.18 16.76
N ALA A 39 1.06 0.31 18.01
CA ALA A 39 1.93 0.26 19.18
C ALA A 39 2.68 -1.07 19.37
N ASN A 40 2.24 -2.14 18.71
CA ASN A 40 2.88 -3.45 18.74
C ASN A 40 3.81 -3.67 17.54
N ASN A 41 4.17 -2.62 16.81
CA ASN A 41 4.95 -2.67 15.57
C ASN A 41 4.30 -3.55 14.48
N CYS A 42 2.97 -3.69 14.50
CA CYS A 42 2.24 -4.46 13.51
C CYS A 42 1.64 -3.54 12.45
N PHE A 43 1.71 -3.95 11.18
CA PHE A 43 0.99 -3.27 10.12
C PHE A 43 -0.52 -3.45 10.26
N ARG A 44 -1.26 -2.34 10.18
CA ARG A 44 -2.71 -2.31 10.06
C ARG A 44 -3.06 -1.77 8.69
N LEU A 45 -3.59 -2.64 7.82
CA LEU A 45 -3.86 -2.32 6.41
C LEU A 45 -5.36 -2.34 6.11
N ARG A 46 -5.83 -1.33 5.39
CA ARG A 46 -7.09 -1.34 4.66
C ARG A 46 -6.84 -0.82 3.24
N LYS A 47 -7.27 -1.59 2.25
CA LYS A 47 -7.28 -1.18 0.84
C LYS A 47 -8.44 -1.84 0.10
N ALA A 48 -9.00 -1.16 -0.89
CA ALA A 48 -10.03 -1.68 -1.78
C ALA A 48 -10.16 -0.78 -3.03
N ASN A 49 -10.90 -1.27 -4.03
CA ASN A 49 -11.32 -0.46 -5.16
C ASN A 49 -12.35 0.59 -4.72
N GLY A 50 -12.39 1.71 -5.44
CA GLY A 50 -13.30 2.83 -5.19
C GLY A 50 -12.62 4.08 -4.64
N LEU A 51 -13.45 5.10 -4.39
CA LEU A 51 -13.03 6.38 -3.84
C LEU A 51 -12.63 6.25 -2.38
N VAL A 52 -11.82 7.18 -1.88
CA VAL A 52 -11.35 7.22 -0.48
C VAL A 52 -12.52 7.11 0.49
N LYS A 53 -13.59 7.88 0.27
CA LYS A 53 -14.80 7.87 1.11
C LYS A 53 -15.52 6.53 1.16
N ASP A 54 -15.43 5.72 0.10
CA ASP A 54 -16.15 4.44 -0.02
C ASP A 54 -15.28 3.29 0.52
N VAL A 55 -13.95 3.44 0.47
CA VAL A 55 -13.00 2.43 0.93
C VAL A 55 -12.88 2.39 2.46
N PHE A 56 -12.95 3.56 3.13
CA PHE A 56 -12.69 3.69 4.56
C PHE A 56 -13.93 4.04 5.39
N GLU A 57 -14.63 3.00 5.85
CA GLU A 57 -15.65 3.10 6.90
C GLU A 57 -15.06 3.24 8.31
N MET A 58 -15.89 3.66 9.28
CA MET A 58 -15.48 3.82 10.68
C MET A 58 -14.80 2.58 11.28
N ARG A 59 -15.31 1.37 11.00
CA ARG A 59 -14.72 0.11 11.47
C ARG A 59 -13.29 -0.12 10.94
N HIS A 60 -12.97 0.43 9.77
CA HIS A 60 -11.62 0.36 9.21
C HIS A 60 -10.72 1.37 9.90
N MET A 61 -11.21 2.59 10.12
CA MET A 61 -10.47 3.65 10.81
C MET A 61 -10.09 3.28 12.24
N GLN A 62 -10.98 2.59 12.96
CA GLN A 62 -10.71 2.04 14.31
C GLN A 62 -9.57 1.01 14.32
N ARG A 63 -9.37 0.28 13.22
CA ARG A 63 -8.29 -0.70 13.07
C ARG A 63 -6.96 -0.07 12.66
N LEU A 64 -6.99 1.05 11.95
CA LEU A 64 -5.80 1.79 11.47
C LEU A 64 -5.20 2.61 12.63
N GLN A 65 -4.71 1.93 13.66
CA GLN A 65 -4.08 2.57 14.81
C GLN A 65 -2.63 2.91 14.53
N GLY A 66 -2.09 3.90 15.24
CA GLY A 66 -0.68 4.24 15.19
C GLY A 66 -0.38 5.67 14.76
N ASN A 67 0.85 6.08 15.03
CA ASN A 67 1.33 7.45 14.80
C ASN A 67 2.19 7.57 13.53
N MET A 68 2.31 6.48 12.77
CA MET A 68 3.01 6.44 11.50
C MET A 68 2.21 5.64 10.48
N GLY A 69 2.15 6.14 9.24
CA GLY A 69 1.49 5.43 8.16
C GLY A 69 1.68 6.08 6.80
N ILE A 70 1.31 5.34 5.77
CA ILE A 70 1.30 5.81 4.38
C ILE A 70 -0.06 5.51 3.74
N GLY A 71 -0.43 6.33 2.77
CA GLY A 71 -1.66 6.21 1.99
C GLY A 71 -1.40 6.30 0.49
N HIS A 72 -2.30 5.71 -0.28
CA HIS A 72 -2.26 5.73 -1.74
C HIS A 72 -3.66 5.84 -2.36
N VAL A 73 -3.76 6.59 -3.46
CA VAL A 73 -4.92 6.56 -4.38
C VAL A 73 -4.48 6.17 -5.79
N ARG A 74 -5.12 5.16 -6.37
CA ARG A 74 -4.74 4.56 -7.66
C ARG A 74 -5.47 5.24 -8.81
N TYR A 75 -4.71 5.69 -9.80
CA TYR A 75 -5.24 5.97 -11.14
C TYR A 75 -5.21 4.65 -11.93
N PRO A 76 -6.22 4.37 -12.79
CA PRO A 76 -6.16 3.23 -13.70
C PRO A 76 -4.85 3.25 -14.50
N THR A 77 -4.03 2.22 -14.34
CA THR A 77 -2.72 2.10 -15.02
C THR A 77 -2.66 0.78 -15.78
N ALA A 78 -1.67 0.63 -16.65
CA ALA A 78 -1.40 -0.65 -17.29
C ALA A 78 -1.03 -1.68 -16.19
N GLY A 79 -1.83 -2.73 -16.06
CA GLY A 79 -1.81 -3.66 -14.93
C GLY A 79 -3.22 -4.11 -14.59
N GLY A 80 -3.37 -5.00 -13.61
CA GLY A 80 -4.70 -5.42 -13.18
C GLY A 80 -5.42 -4.34 -12.35
N SER A 81 -6.76 -4.41 -12.37
CA SER A 81 -7.67 -3.52 -11.65
C SER A 81 -8.17 -4.13 -10.34
N THR A 82 -7.52 -5.19 -9.85
CA THR A 82 -8.00 -5.93 -8.69
C THR A 82 -7.74 -5.16 -7.40
N ALA A 83 -8.55 -5.45 -6.38
CA ALA A 83 -8.36 -4.88 -5.04
C ALA A 83 -7.06 -5.37 -4.37
N SER A 84 -6.57 -6.57 -4.71
CA SER A 84 -5.30 -7.10 -4.22
C SER A 84 -4.10 -6.30 -4.75
N GLU A 85 -4.21 -5.77 -5.95
CA GLU A 85 -3.22 -4.87 -6.59
C GLU A 85 -3.36 -3.40 -6.16
N ALA A 86 -4.35 -3.06 -5.32
CA ALA A 86 -4.37 -1.74 -4.69
C ALA A 86 -3.13 -1.59 -3.80
N GLN A 87 -2.59 -0.38 -3.72
CA GLN A 87 -1.44 -0.06 -2.86
C GLN A 87 -1.91 0.57 -1.55
N PRO A 88 -1.13 0.51 -0.46
CA PRO A 88 0.26 0.03 -0.34
C PRO A 88 0.44 -1.50 -0.47
N PHE A 89 1.61 -1.92 -0.97
CA PHE A 89 2.07 -3.32 -0.89
C PHE A 89 2.86 -3.54 0.39
N TYR A 90 2.93 -4.79 0.86
CA TYR A 90 3.74 -5.17 2.02
C TYR A 90 4.49 -6.48 1.77
N VAL A 91 5.64 -6.61 2.42
CA VAL A 91 6.40 -7.85 2.60
C VAL A 91 6.74 -8.01 4.07
N ASN A 92 6.80 -9.23 4.58
CA ASN A 92 7.10 -9.51 5.99
C ASN A 92 8.59 -9.73 6.27
N SER A 93 9.44 -9.74 5.24
CA SER A 93 10.87 -9.99 5.40
C SER A 93 11.70 -9.17 4.40
N PRO A 94 12.83 -8.57 4.84
CA PRO A 94 13.23 -8.42 6.24
C PRO A 94 12.38 -7.36 6.97
N TYR A 95 12.29 -7.44 8.30
CA TYR A 95 11.69 -6.46 9.23
C TYR A 95 10.18 -6.16 9.10
N GLY A 96 9.56 -6.45 7.96
CA GLY A 96 8.23 -5.94 7.61
C GLY A 96 8.36 -4.59 6.92
N ILE A 97 8.16 -4.56 5.60
CA ILE A 97 8.30 -3.35 4.78
C ILE A 97 6.99 -3.13 4.01
N THR A 98 6.53 -1.87 3.96
CA THR A 98 5.40 -1.46 3.14
C THR A 98 5.79 -0.29 2.24
N LEU A 99 5.24 -0.25 1.01
CA LEU A 99 5.57 0.75 0.01
C LEU A 99 4.34 1.12 -0.83
N ALA A 100 4.22 2.41 -1.10
CA ALA A 100 3.33 2.99 -2.10
C ALA A 100 4.15 3.77 -3.12
N HIS A 101 3.80 3.71 -4.39
CA HIS A 101 4.52 4.37 -5.48
C HIS A 101 3.59 5.15 -6.40
N ASN A 102 4.14 6.20 -7.01
CA ASN A 102 3.58 6.85 -8.18
C ASN A 102 4.63 6.82 -9.29
N GLY A 103 4.33 6.14 -10.40
CA GLY A 103 5.26 5.97 -11.50
C GLY A 103 5.10 4.62 -12.18
N ASN A 104 6.04 4.28 -13.06
CA ASN A 104 6.10 2.99 -13.72
C ASN A 104 7.57 2.56 -13.88
N LEU A 105 7.85 1.28 -13.68
CA LEU A 105 9.17 0.71 -13.91
C LEU A 105 9.28 0.26 -15.37
N THR A 106 10.13 0.91 -16.16
CA THR A 106 10.33 0.59 -17.58
C THR A 106 11.00 -0.77 -17.79
N ASN A 107 11.73 -1.27 -16.79
CA ASN A 107 12.42 -2.56 -16.79
C ASN A 107 11.80 -3.56 -15.79
N ALA A 108 10.49 -3.46 -15.51
CA ALA A 108 9.81 -4.33 -14.55
C ALA A 108 10.02 -5.83 -14.80
N HIS A 109 10.05 -6.26 -16.07
CA HIS A 109 10.24 -7.66 -16.45
C HIS A 109 11.65 -8.17 -16.09
N GLU A 110 12.68 -7.35 -16.36
CA GLU A 110 14.07 -7.66 -16.02
C GLU A 110 14.27 -7.76 -14.50
N LEU A 111 13.76 -6.77 -13.75
CA LEU A 111 13.84 -6.76 -12.29
C LEU A 111 13.12 -7.96 -11.66
N LYS A 112 11.94 -8.33 -12.18
CA LYS A 112 11.21 -9.51 -11.71
C LYS A 112 12.02 -10.79 -11.88
N LYS A 113 12.67 -10.97 -13.05
CA LYS A 113 13.53 -12.12 -13.32
C LYS A 113 14.74 -12.15 -12.38
N LYS A 114 15.44 -11.02 -12.24
CA LYS A 114 16.61 -10.90 -11.36
C LYS A 114 16.28 -11.20 -9.89
N ILE A 115 15.14 -10.69 -9.38
CA ILE A 115 14.68 -10.99 -8.02
C ILE A 115 14.42 -12.49 -7.86
N PHE A 116 13.76 -13.12 -8.82
CA PHE A 116 13.46 -14.55 -8.76
C PHE A 116 14.72 -15.42 -8.76
N GLU A 117 15.68 -15.10 -9.64
CA GLU A 117 16.96 -15.82 -9.73
C GLU A 117 17.79 -15.66 -8.45
N VAL A 118 17.91 -14.42 -7.94
CA VAL A 118 18.65 -14.15 -6.70
C VAL A 118 17.96 -14.84 -5.53
N ALA A 119 16.65 -14.68 -5.34
CA ALA A 119 15.95 -15.27 -4.20
C ALA A 119 15.94 -16.81 -4.21
N ALA A 120 15.85 -17.44 -5.39
CA ALA A 120 16.03 -18.88 -5.54
C ALA A 120 17.42 -19.34 -5.09
N ALA A 121 18.46 -18.52 -5.32
CA ALA A 121 19.83 -18.82 -4.88
C ALA A 121 20.04 -18.67 -3.36
N ILE A 122 19.23 -17.86 -2.65
CA ILE A 122 19.41 -17.61 -1.20
C ILE A 122 18.51 -18.46 -0.30
N SER A 123 17.69 -19.37 -0.84
CA SER A 123 16.73 -20.18 -0.05
C SER A 123 15.86 -19.37 0.93
N ILE A 124 15.66 -18.07 0.65
CA ILE A 124 14.63 -17.29 1.32
C ILE A 124 13.32 -17.86 0.78
N PRO A 125 12.40 -18.35 1.62
CA PRO A 125 11.08 -18.73 1.16
C PRO A 125 10.47 -17.48 0.53
N LEU A 126 10.42 -17.44 -0.80
CA LEU A 126 9.61 -16.47 -1.52
C LEU A 126 8.17 -16.81 -1.15
N LEU A 127 7.68 -16.23 -0.06
CA LEU A 127 6.26 -15.96 0.15
C LEU A 127 5.83 -14.89 -0.85
N ILE A 128 6.07 -15.14 -2.14
CA ILE A 128 5.24 -14.58 -3.20
C ILE A 128 3.97 -15.39 -3.05
N PRO A 129 2.85 -14.79 -2.61
CA PRO A 129 1.61 -15.53 -2.64
C PRO A 129 1.36 -15.84 -4.12
N LYS A 130 1.32 -17.12 -4.46
CA LYS A 130 0.68 -17.56 -5.71
C LYS A 130 -0.79 -17.17 -5.56
N PHE A 131 -1.13 -15.95 -5.91
CA PHE A 131 -2.51 -15.55 -6.12
C PHE A 131 -2.90 -16.06 -7.51
N TYR A 132 -3.50 -17.24 -7.55
CA TYR A 132 -4.42 -17.63 -8.61
C TYR A 132 -5.72 -16.83 -8.47
#